data_AF-A0A3L8PLA1-F1
#
_entry.id   AF-A0A3L8PLA1-F1
#
_cell.length_a   1.000
_cell.length_b   1.000
_cell.length_c   1.000
_cell.angle_alpha   90.00
_cell.angle_beta   90.00
_cell.angle_gamma   90.00
#
_symmetry.space_group_name_H-M   'P 1'
#
loop_
_entity.id
_entity.type
_entity.pdbx_description
1 polymer ?
#
loop_
_entity_poly.entity_id
_entity_poly.type
_entity_poly.pdbx_seq_one_letter_code
_entity_poly.pdbx_strand_id
1 'polypeptide(L)'
;MDDFASRIDGQTADAARRASQVLTVAVRVLRWPSLALLVVPLPFIAAVALIGLLEDGGVRWAALVIALVMAAVSATFGLRRWRILQAVEDPDKLATELGIAVSMSGKVDDARGALLQITSGSGTGPRVFNRLRGVWNTVGLSGRWIDGVGDLPRARYFFPPRVGTTVAFTLAAAWLVPIAFVAFLLLGIAALAN
;
A
#
# COMPACT_ATOMS: atom_id res chain seq x y z
N MET A 1 -30.78 -1.08 -24.01
CA MET A 1 -29.37 -0.71 -23.73
C MET A 1 -28.84 -1.66 -22.65
N ASP A 2 -29.06 -2.97 -22.82
CA ASP A 2 -29.12 -3.94 -21.70
C ASP A 2 -28.25 -5.19 -21.91
N ASP A 3 -27.42 -5.23 -22.94
CA ASP A 3 -26.68 -6.44 -23.36
C ASP A 3 -25.23 -6.51 -22.83
N PHE A 4 -24.72 -5.40 -22.26
CA PHE A 4 -23.38 -5.39 -21.66
C PHE A 4 -23.36 -5.82 -20.18
N ALA A 5 -24.50 -5.73 -19.48
CA ALA A 5 -24.61 -6.12 -18.07
C ALA A 5 -24.80 -7.64 -17.89
N SER A 6 -25.35 -8.34 -18.90
CA SER A 6 -25.54 -9.80 -18.89
C SER A 6 -24.27 -10.60 -19.18
N ARG A 7 -23.22 -9.94 -19.72
CA ARG A 7 -21.90 -10.51 -20.05
C ARG A 7 -20.81 -10.25 -19.02
N ILE A 8 -21.17 -9.98 -17.77
CA ILE A 8 -20.27 -10.39 -16.70
C ILE A 8 -20.39 -11.91 -16.63
N ASP A 9 -19.63 -12.60 -17.51
CA ASP A 9 -19.52 -14.05 -17.52
C ASP A 9 -19.35 -14.55 -16.09
N GLY A 10 -20.06 -15.62 -15.71
CA GLY A 10 -19.87 -16.27 -14.40
C GLY A 10 -18.39 -16.57 -14.11
N GLN A 11 -17.60 -16.81 -15.16
CA GLN A 11 -16.15 -16.99 -15.08
C GLN A 11 -15.38 -15.75 -14.59
N THR A 12 -15.76 -14.53 -14.97
CA THR A 12 -15.13 -13.29 -14.46
C THR A 12 -15.48 -13.10 -12.98
N ALA A 13 -16.74 -13.34 -12.61
CA ALA A 13 -17.18 -13.23 -11.22
C ALA A 13 -16.46 -14.25 -10.32
N ASP A 14 -16.32 -15.49 -10.79
CA ASP A 14 -15.59 -16.54 -10.08
C ASP A 14 -14.10 -16.23 -9.94
N ALA A 15 -13.46 -15.74 -11.01
CA ALA A 15 -12.06 -15.32 -10.98
C ALA A 15 -11.84 -14.15 -9.99
N ALA A 16 -12.73 -13.16 -10.00
CA ALA A 16 -12.68 -12.02 -9.09
C ALA A 16 -12.89 -12.44 -7.62
N ARG A 17 -13.80 -13.38 -7.37
CA ARG A 17 -14.05 -13.92 -6.02
C ARG A 17 -12.86 -14.70 -5.48
N ARG A 18 -12.24 -15.55 -6.29
CA ARG A 18 -11.02 -16.27 -5.90
C ARG A 18 -9.86 -15.31 -5.67
N ALA A 19 -9.69 -14.32 -6.54
CA ALA A 19 -8.66 -13.30 -6.38
C ALA A 19 -8.86 -12.47 -5.10
N SER A 20 -10.10 -12.08 -4.77
CA SER A 20 -10.38 -11.31 -3.56
C SER A 20 -10.05 -12.09 -2.28
N GLN A 21 -10.31 -13.40 -2.25
CA GLN A 21 -9.94 -14.28 -1.15
C GLN A 21 -8.41 -14.34 -0.97
N VAL A 22 -7.68 -14.59 -2.05
CA VAL A 22 -6.20 -14.64 -2.02
C VAL A 22 -5.61 -13.29 -1.58
N LEU A 23 -6.13 -12.18 -2.11
CA LEU A 23 -5.71 -10.83 -1.71
C LEU A 23 -6.00 -10.55 -0.25
N THR A 24 -7.17 -10.96 0.26
CA THR A 24 -7.54 -10.80 1.67
C THR A 24 -6.57 -11.55 2.58
N VAL A 25 -6.24 -12.80 2.24
CA VAL A 25 -5.24 -13.58 2.99
C VAL A 25 -3.86 -12.91 2.92
N ALA A 26 -3.42 -12.50 1.73
CA ALA A 26 -2.13 -11.84 1.56
C ALA A 26 -2.03 -10.55 2.40
N VAL A 27 -3.05 -9.69 2.37
CA VAL A 27 -3.10 -8.45 3.15
C VAL A 27 -3.14 -8.75 4.65
N ARG A 28 -3.90 -9.77 5.09
CA ARG A 28 -3.92 -10.20 6.51
C ARG A 28 -2.57 -10.72 6.97
N VAL A 29 -1.82 -11.44 6.14
CA VAL A 29 -0.45 -11.88 6.47
C VAL A 29 0.49 -10.68 6.58
N LEU A 30 0.37 -9.71 5.67
CA LEU A 30 1.20 -8.49 5.69
C LEU A 30 0.85 -7.50 6.81
N ARG A 31 -0.24 -7.72 7.56
CA ARG A 31 -0.69 -6.80 8.62
C ARG A 31 0.34 -6.64 9.74
N TRP A 32 1.05 -7.72 10.07
CA TRP A 32 2.04 -7.76 11.14
C TRP A 32 3.36 -7.08 10.76
N PRO A 33 4.02 -7.44 9.64
CA PRO A 33 5.25 -6.76 9.24
C PRO A 33 5.02 -5.28 8.95
N SER A 34 3.86 -4.91 8.36
CA SER A 34 3.52 -3.50 8.17
C SER A 34 3.25 -2.75 9.49
N LEU A 35 2.76 -3.44 10.53
CA LEU A 35 2.60 -2.84 11.85
C LEU A 35 3.95 -2.64 12.53
N ALA A 36 4.86 -3.61 12.42
CA ALA A 36 6.23 -3.47 12.92
C ALA A 36 6.93 -2.25 12.29
N LEU A 37 6.81 -2.07 10.97
CA LEU A 37 7.36 -0.89 10.28
C LEU A 37 6.78 0.45 10.78
N LEU A 38 5.57 0.44 11.33
CA LEU A 38 4.94 1.65 11.88
C LEU A 38 5.34 1.90 13.33
N VAL A 39 5.54 0.84 14.13
CA VAL A 39 5.82 0.94 15.57
C VAL A 39 7.31 1.13 15.87
N VAL A 40 8.19 0.40 15.16
CA VAL A 40 9.66 0.43 15.38
C VAL A 40 10.26 1.85 15.30
N PRO A 41 9.87 2.74 14.37
CA PRO A 41 10.46 4.09 14.31
C PRO A 41 9.94 5.06 15.38
N LEU A 42 8.77 4.79 16.00
CA LEU A 42 8.15 5.71 16.97
C LEU A 42 9.03 6.10 18.17
N PRO A 43 9.75 5.17 18.86
CA PRO A 43 10.61 5.57 19.97
C PRO A 43 11.73 6.53 19.54
N PHE A 44 12.29 6.35 18.34
CA PHE A 44 13.33 7.25 17.82
C PHE A 44 12.77 8.62 17.47
N ILE A 45 11.58 8.67 16.84
CA ILE A 45 10.89 9.93 16.54
C ILE A 45 10.58 10.68 17.84
N ALA A 46 10.08 9.97 18.86
CA ALA A 46 9.80 10.55 20.16
C ALA A 46 11.07 11.08 20.82
N ALA A 47 12.17 10.33 20.78
CA ALA A 47 13.45 10.76 21.35
C ALA A 47 14.00 12.02 20.66
N VAL A 48 13.95 12.08 19.32
CA VAL A 48 14.36 13.27 18.56
C VAL A 48 13.48 14.48 18.89
N ALA A 49 12.17 14.29 19.00
CA ALA A 49 11.27 15.35 19.43
C ALA A 49 11.60 15.85 20.84
N LEU A 50 11.94 14.92 21.75
CA LEU A 50 12.27 15.23 23.14
C LEU A 50 13.58 16.02 23.25
N ILE A 51 14.61 15.68 22.45
CA ILE A 51 15.83 16.50 22.30
C ILE A 51 15.45 17.92 21.86
N GLY A 52 14.60 18.05 20.85
CA GLY A 52 14.15 19.36 20.37
C GLY A 52 13.35 20.18 21.39
N LEU A 53 12.70 19.54 22.37
CA LEU A 53 11.96 20.22 23.43
C LEU A 53 12.84 20.62 24.63
N LEU A 54 13.95 19.93 24.84
CA LEU A 54 14.88 20.18 25.96
C LEU A 54 16.01 21.15 25.60
N GLU A 55 16.41 21.17 24.33
CA GLU A 55 17.49 22.04 23.83
C GLU A 55 17.00 23.45 23.48
N ASP A 56 17.93 24.40 23.45
CA ASP A 56 17.70 25.77 22.98
C ASP A 56 18.45 26.08 21.67
N GLY A 57 18.10 27.20 21.03
CA GLY A 57 18.81 27.69 19.84
C GLY A 57 18.56 26.88 18.56
N GLY A 58 19.62 26.68 17.76
CA GLY A 58 19.51 26.05 16.44
C GLY A 58 19.19 24.55 16.48
N VAL A 59 19.68 23.84 17.51
CA VAL A 59 19.47 22.39 17.66
C VAL A 59 18.00 22.06 17.90
N ARG A 60 17.30 22.89 18.69
CA ARG A 60 15.85 22.80 18.91
C ARG A 60 15.06 22.75 17.61
N TRP A 61 15.25 23.76 16.76
CA TRP A 61 14.50 23.84 15.50
C TRP A 61 14.85 22.71 14.54
N ALA A 62 16.12 22.34 14.44
CA ALA A 62 16.55 21.21 13.62
C ALA A 62 15.88 19.89 14.08
N ALA A 63 15.93 19.59 15.38
CA ALA A 63 15.36 18.38 15.95
C ALA A 63 13.83 18.32 15.78
N LEU A 64 13.12 19.43 16.04
CA LEU A 64 11.67 19.50 15.87
C LEU A 64 11.24 19.32 14.41
N VAL A 65 11.94 19.96 13.45
CA VAL A 65 11.65 19.80 12.02
C VAL A 65 11.88 18.35 11.58
N ILE A 66 12.99 17.75 12.00
CA ILE A 66 13.30 16.35 11.67
C ILE A 66 12.25 15.40 12.27
N ALA A 67 11.88 15.58 13.55
CA ALA A 67 10.81 14.81 14.19
C ALA A 67 9.48 14.94 13.46
N LEU A 68 9.10 16.16 13.05
CA LEU A 68 7.86 16.44 12.33
C LEU A 68 7.83 15.72 10.98
N VAL A 69 8.93 15.79 10.21
CA VAL A 69 9.03 15.10 8.91
C VAL A 69 8.91 13.59 9.10
N MET A 70 9.61 13.01 10.07
CA MET A 70 9.51 11.57 10.34
C MET A 70 8.11 11.15 10.78
N ALA A 71 7.47 11.93 11.65
CA ALA A 71 6.09 11.70 12.08
C ALA A 71 5.10 11.76 10.91
N ALA A 72 5.27 12.72 9.98
CA ALA A 72 4.44 12.82 8.79
C ALA A 72 4.57 11.60 7.86
N VAL A 73 5.79 11.08 7.66
CA VAL A 73 6.01 9.85 6.89
C VAL A 73 5.35 8.64 7.58
N SER A 74 5.53 8.47 8.89
CA SER A 74 4.86 7.40 9.64
C SER A 74 3.33 7.51 9.58
N ALA A 75 2.77 8.71 9.74
CA ALA A 75 1.33 8.94 9.71
C ALA A 75 0.72 8.65 8.32
N THR A 76 1.38 9.11 7.24
CA THR A 76 0.93 8.84 5.87
C THR A 76 0.97 7.35 5.53
N PHE A 77 2.02 6.64 5.95
CA PHE A 77 2.10 5.19 5.81
C PHE A 77 0.99 4.47 6.62
N GLY A 78 0.74 4.90 7.86
CA GLY A 78 -0.31 4.36 8.71
C GLY A 78 -1.71 4.53 8.16
N LEU A 79 -2.03 5.73 7.66
CA LEU A 79 -3.30 6.03 7.01
C LEU A 79 -3.52 5.14 5.78
N ARG A 80 -2.46 4.94 4.99
CA ARG A 80 -2.52 4.08 3.81
C ARG A 80 -2.71 2.61 4.18
N ARG A 81 -1.98 2.12 5.19
CA ARG A 81 -2.14 0.78 5.76
C ARG A 81 -3.59 0.56 6.22
N TRP A 82 -4.16 1.50 6.95
CA TRP A 82 -5.53 1.43 7.43
C TRP A 82 -6.55 1.32 6.29
N ARG A 83 -6.42 2.16 5.26
CA ARG A 83 -7.28 2.11 4.07
C ARG A 83 -7.19 0.78 3.31
N ILE A 84 -6.00 0.19 3.21
CA ILE A 84 -5.81 -1.12 2.56
C ILE A 84 -6.46 -2.24 3.38
N LEU A 85 -6.33 -2.20 4.71
CA LEU A 85 -6.97 -3.17 5.59
C LEU A 85 -8.50 -3.08 5.53
N GLN A 86 -9.03 -1.85 5.48
CA GLN A 86 -10.46 -1.61 5.32
C GLN A 86 -10.97 -2.08 3.95
N ALA A 87 -10.16 -1.94 2.90
CA ALA A 87 -10.53 -2.39 1.55
C ALA A 87 -10.73 -3.91 1.45
N VAL A 88 -10.04 -4.70 2.27
CA VAL A 88 -10.17 -6.18 2.31
C VAL A 88 -11.10 -6.69 3.39
N GLU A 89 -11.81 -5.80 4.09
CA GLU A 89 -12.69 -6.19 5.20
C GLU A 89 -13.95 -6.90 4.71
N ASP A 90 -14.58 -6.42 3.62
CA ASP A 90 -15.62 -7.19 2.91
C ASP A 90 -15.08 -7.76 1.59
N PRO A 91 -14.69 -9.04 1.54
CA PRO A 91 -14.11 -9.67 0.35
C PRO A 91 -15.11 -9.83 -0.80
N ASP A 92 -16.41 -9.89 -0.53
CA ASP A 92 -17.45 -9.96 -1.58
C ASP A 92 -17.56 -8.63 -2.33
N LYS A 93 -17.60 -7.49 -1.62
CA LYS A 93 -17.59 -6.16 -2.26
C LYS A 93 -16.30 -5.93 -3.04
N LEU A 94 -15.17 -6.39 -2.50
CA LEU A 94 -13.90 -6.35 -3.22
C LEU A 94 -13.95 -7.19 -4.50
N ALA A 95 -14.54 -8.39 -4.47
CA ALA A 95 -14.74 -9.22 -5.66
C ALA A 95 -15.60 -8.52 -6.71
N THR A 96 -16.69 -7.87 -6.30
CA THR A 96 -17.54 -7.09 -7.21
C THR A 96 -16.76 -5.96 -7.87
N GLU A 97 -16.01 -5.16 -7.09
CA GLU A 97 -15.21 -4.06 -7.64
C GLU A 97 -14.08 -4.57 -8.55
N LEU A 98 -13.47 -5.72 -8.25
CA LEU A 98 -12.49 -6.36 -9.13
C LEU A 98 -13.14 -6.81 -10.45
N GLY A 99 -14.36 -7.36 -10.41
CA GLY A 99 -15.12 -7.73 -11.61
C GLY A 99 -15.46 -6.52 -12.47
N ILE A 100 -15.86 -5.40 -11.86
CA ILE A 100 -16.10 -4.12 -12.55
C ILE A 100 -14.80 -3.61 -13.19
N ALA A 101 -13.69 -3.61 -12.45
CA ALA A 101 -12.41 -3.17 -12.99
C ALA A 101 -11.96 -4.02 -14.21
N VAL A 102 -12.24 -5.32 -14.21
CA VAL A 102 -11.97 -6.22 -15.34
C VAL A 102 -12.87 -5.89 -16.54
N SER A 103 -14.17 -5.67 -16.33
CA SER A 103 -15.09 -5.34 -17.43
C SER A 103 -14.76 -3.99 -18.07
N MET A 104 -14.27 -3.02 -17.27
CA MET A 104 -13.82 -1.71 -17.76
C MET A 104 -12.52 -1.75 -18.59
N SER A 105 -11.74 -2.83 -18.50
CA SER A 105 -10.42 -2.92 -19.16
C SER A 105 -10.49 -2.96 -20.69
N GLY A 106 -11.65 -3.30 -21.26
CA GLY A 106 -11.82 -3.58 -22.68
C GLY A 106 -11.08 -4.83 -23.17
N LYS A 107 -10.36 -5.53 -22.27
CA LYS A 107 -9.59 -6.76 -22.51
C LYS A 107 -9.94 -7.80 -21.43
N VAL A 108 -11.21 -8.20 -21.40
CA VAL A 108 -11.79 -9.02 -20.33
C VAL A 108 -11.03 -10.34 -20.15
N ASP A 109 -10.64 -11.00 -21.24
CA ASP A 109 -9.93 -12.29 -21.18
C ASP A 109 -8.52 -12.16 -20.60
N ASP A 110 -7.76 -11.13 -21.00
CA ASP A 110 -6.43 -10.85 -20.47
C ASP A 110 -6.50 -10.49 -18.97
N ALA A 111 -7.46 -9.64 -18.60
CA ALA A 111 -7.68 -9.20 -17.23
C ALA A 111 -8.26 -10.31 -16.33
N ARG A 112 -9.05 -11.24 -16.89
CA ARG A 112 -9.49 -12.46 -16.21
C ARG A 112 -8.32 -13.43 -16.03
N GLY A 113 -7.52 -13.64 -17.07
CA GLY A 113 -6.29 -14.45 -17.02
C GLY A 113 -5.32 -13.93 -15.96
N ALA A 114 -5.20 -12.61 -15.84
CA ALA A 114 -4.44 -11.93 -14.80
C ALA A 114 -4.91 -12.29 -13.38
N LEU A 115 -6.22 -12.22 -13.12
CA LEU A 115 -6.81 -12.62 -11.84
C LEU A 115 -6.58 -14.11 -11.55
N LEU A 116 -6.74 -14.97 -12.56
CA LEU A 116 -6.51 -16.41 -12.42
C LEU A 116 -5.04 -16.72 -12.12
N GLN A 117 -4.10 -16.00 -12.74
CA GLN A 117 -2.67 -16.16 -12.50
C GLN A 117 -2.25 -15.76 -11.07
N ILE A 118 -2.99 -14.83 -10.46
CA ILE A 118 -2.83 -14.51 -9.03
C ILE A 118 -3.29 -15.67 -8.15
N THR A 119 -4.32 -16.42 -8.58
CA THR A 119 -4.89 -17.55 -7.81
C THR A 119 -4.15 -18.88 -8.01
N SER A 120 -3.44 -19.07 -9.12
CA SER A 120 -2.78 -20.35 -9.46
C SER A 120 -1.42 -20.57 -8.76
N GLY A 121 -0.93 -19.58 -8.01
CA GLY A 121 0.36 -19.66 -7.33
C GLY A 121 0.24 -19.92 -5.83
N SER A 122 0.95 -20.92 -5.32
CA SER A 122 1.11 -21.23 -3.88
C SER A 122 1.92 -20.20 -3.08
N GLY A 123 1.97 -18.94 -3.51
CA GLY A 123 2.76 -17.90 -2.86
C GLY A 123 1.93 -17.04 -1.91
N THR A 124 2.30 -16.98 -0.64
CA THR A 124 1.74 -16.00 0.32
C THR A 124 2.58 -14.72 0.37
N GLY A 125 1.93 -13.56 0.41
CA GLY A 125 2.55 -12.28 0.76
C GLY A 125 3.15 -11.46 -0.41
N PRO A 126 4.38 -10.91 -0.31
CA PRO A 126 4.92 -9.92 -1.26
C PRO A 126 5.12 -10.48 -2.68
N ARG A 127 5.27 -11.80 -2.83
CA ARG A 127 5.32 -12.47 -4.15
C ARG A 127 4.01 -12.31 -4.93
N VAL A 128 2.87 -12.27 -4.25
CA VAL A 128 1.55 -12.03 -4.87
C VAL A 128 1.50 -10.63 -5.47
N PHE A 129 1.95 -9.62 -4.72
CA PHE A 129 1.99 -8.23 -5.20
C PHE A 129 2.96 -8.02 -6.37
N ASN A 130 4.13 -8.66 -6.34
CA ASN A 130 5.09 -8.58 -7.46
C ASN A 130 4.53 -9.22 -8.73
N ARG A 131 3.84 -10.36 -8.61
CA ARG A 131 3.17 -11.01 -9.75
C ARG A 131 2.02 -10.15 -10.25
N LEU A 132 1.16 -9.70 -9.37
CA LEU A 132 0.04 -8.82 -9.69
C LEU A 132 0.54 -7.58 -10.45
N ARG A 133 1.65 -6.96 -10.03
CA ARG A 133 2.26 -5.84 -10.75
C ARG A 133 2.77 -6.26 -12.14
N GLY A 134 3.49 -7.37 -12.24
CA GLY A 134 4.02 -7.86 -13.53
C GLY A 134 2.91 -8.19 -14.53
N VAL A 135 1.85 -8.83 -14.04
CA VAL A 135 0.66 -9.18 -14.81
C VAL A 135 -0.04 -7.93 -15.35
N TRP A 136 -0.31 -6.95 -14.49
CA TRP A 136 -0.96 -5.70 -14.92
C TRP A 136 -0.09 -4.84 -15.84
N ASN A 137 1.23 -4.90 -15.72
CA ASN A 137 2.14 -4.22 -16.66
C ASN A 137 2.06 -4.82 -18.08
N THR A 138 1.59 -6.07 -18.20
CA THR A 138 1.49 -6.78 -19.48
C THR A 138 0.14 -6.52 -20.16
N VAL A 139 -0.92 -6.35 -19.38
CA VAL A 139 -2.24 -5.93 -19.87
C VAL A 139 -2.13 -4.45 -20.25
N GLY A 140 -1.86 -4.11 -21.51
CA GLY A 140 -1.71 -2.70 -21.92
C GLY A 140 -2.90 -1.83 -21.49
N LEU A 141 -2.74 -1.06 -20.40
CA LEU A 141 -3.78 -0.31 -19.71
C LEU A 141 -4.01 1.04 -20.40
N SER A 142 -5.26 1.33 -20.78
CA SER A 142 -5.61 2.65 -21.31
C SER A 142 -5.75 3.68 -20.18
N GLY A 143 -5.44 4.96 -20.44
CA GLY A 143 -5.59 6.04 -19.45
C GLY A 143 -7.01 6.13 -18.85
N ARG A 144 -8.04 5.95 -19.68
CA ARG A 144 -9.46 5.93 -19.25
C ARG A 144 -9.78 4.82 -18.26
N TRP A 145 -9.13 3.66 -18.39
CA TRP A 145 -9.28 2.57 -17.43
C TRP A 145 -8.62 2.92 -16.08
N ILE A 146 -7.45 3.57 -16.12
CA ILE A 146 -6.75 3.99 -14.90
C ILE A 146 -7.60 4.96 -14.09
N ASP A 147 -8.24 5.92 -14.77
CA ASP A 147 -9.14 6.88 -14.14
C ASP A 147 -10.36 6.17 -13.53
N GLY A 148 -11.02 5.30 -14.30
CA GLY A 148 -12.20 4.58 -13.84
C GLY A 148 -11.94 3.59 -12.69
N VAL A 149 -10.78 2.94 -12.67
CA VAL A 149 -10.37 2.10 -11.52
C VAL A 149 -9.99 2.96 -10.31
N GLY A 150 -9.50 4.17 -10.52
CA GLY A 150 -9.19 5.14 -9.46
C GLY A 150 -10.39 5.53 -8.61
N ASP A 151 -11.58 5.50 -9.21
CA ASP A 151 -12.86 5.81 -8.58
C ASP A 151 -13.39 4.67 -7.70
N LEU A 152 -12.91 3.43 -7.91
CA LEU A 152 -13.33 2.29 -7.10
C LEU A 152 -12.70 2.34 -5.71
N PRO A 153 -13.50 2.39 -4.62
CA PRO A 153 -13.00 2.70 -3.30
C PRO A 153 -12.02 1.64 -2.74
N ARG A 154 -12.22 0.36 -3.06
CA ARG A 154 -11.45 -0.77 -2.53
C ARG A 154 -10.49 -1.33 -3.57
N ALA A 155 -10.98 -1.57 -4.79
CA ALA A 155 -10.21 -2.15 -5.88
C ALA A 155 -8.96 -1.34 -6.24
N ARG A 156 -9.04 0.00 -6.21
CA ARG A 156 -7.94 0.91 -6.61
C ARG A 156 -6.58 0.62 -5.98
N TYR A 157 -6.52 0.01 -4.80
CA TYR A 157 -5.24 -0.30 -4.14
C TYR A 157 -4.52 -1.51 -4.74
N PHE A 158 -5.21 -2.32 -5.54
CA PHE A 158 -4.73 -3.56 -6.16
C PHE A 158 -4.50 -3.42 -7.66
N PHE A 159 -4.55 -2.21 -8.21
CA PHE A 159 -4.22 -1.95 -9.61
C PHE A 159 -3.09 -0.91 -9.73
N PRO A 160 -2.29 -0.95 -10.81
CA PRO A 160 -1.38 0.16 -11.13
C PRO A 160 -2.19 1.46 -11.33
N PRO A 161 -1.73 2.65 -10.91
CA PRO A 161 -0.41 3.04 -10.37
C PRO A 161 -0.28 2.98 -8.84
N ARG A 162 -1.39 2.73 -8.13
CA ARG A 162 -1.43 2.75 -6.66
C ARG A 162 -0.59 1.64 -6.03
N VAL A 163 -0.45 0.48 -6.68
CA VAL A 163 0.46 -0.58 -6.21
C VAL A 163 1.91 -0.09 -6.18
N GLY A 164 2.37 0.61 -7.23
CA GLY A 164 3.74 1.14 -7.31
C GLY A 164 4.01 2.18 -6.22
N THR A 165 3.07 3.08 -5.99
CA THR A 165 3.20 4.04 -4.89
C THR A 165 3.16 3.36 -3.52
N THR A 166 2.34 2.31 -3.30
CA THR A 166 2.35 1.56 -2.03
C THR A 166 3.72 0.95 -1.75
N VAL A 167 4.36 0.36 -2.76
CA VAL A 167 5.73 -0.18 -2.63
C VAL A 167 6.73 0.92 -2.29
N ALA A 168 6.68 2.06 -3.00
CA ALA A 168 7.55 3.21 -2.72
C ALA A 168 7.39 3.73 -1.29
N PHE A 169 6.15 3.88 -0.81
CA PHE A 169 5.87 4.29 0.58
C PHE A 169 6.32 3.23 1.60
N THR A 170 6.22 1.94 1.27
CA THR A 170 6.69 0.87 2.16
C THR A 170 8.21 0.87 2.25
N LEU A 171 8.91 1.11 1.15
CA LEU A 171 10.37 1.29 1.14
C LEU A 171 10.78 2.54 1.91
N ALA A 172 10.08 3.65 1.73
CA ALA A 172 10.32 4.88 2.48
C ALA A 172 10.11 4.66 4.00
N ALA A 173 9.04 3.96 4.39
CA ALA A 173 8.80 3.59 5.78
C ALA A 173 9.86 2.63 6.33
N ALA A 174 10.37 1.70 5.51
CA ALA A 174 11.48 0.83 5.90
C ALA A 174 12.78 1.61 6.12
N TRP A 175 13.08 2.58 5.27
CA TRP A 175 14.23 3.48 5.42
C TRP A 175 14.08 4.47 6.58
N LEU A 176 12.86 4.73 7.04
CA LEU A 176 12.61 5.61 8.16
C LEU A 176 13.29 5.12 9.44
N VAL A 177 13.37 3.80 9.65
CA VAL A 177 14.00 3.21 10.85
C VAL A 177 15.49 3.57 10.97
N PRO A 178 16.37 3.25 9.98
CA PRO A 178 17.78 3.63 10.06
C PRO A 178 17.98 5.14 10.03
N ILE A 179 17.15 5.90 9.29
CA ILE A 179 17.25 7.37 9.26
C ILE A 179 16.93 7.96 10.63
N ALA A 180 15.87 7.49 11.29
CA ALA A 180 15.49 7.96 12.62
C ALA A 180 16.56 7.63 13.66
N PHE A 181 17.18 6.45 13.56
CA PHE A 181 18.30 6.06 14.40
C PHE A 181 19.52 6.97 14.23
N VAL A 182 19.94 7.23 12.98
CA VAL A 182 21.08 8.12 12.69
C VAL A 182 20.79 9.55 13.13
N ALA A 183 19.59 10.07 12.84
CA ALA A 183 19.17 11.40 13.27
C ALA A 183 19.20 11.55 14.79
N PHE A 184 18.69 10.54 15.51
CA PHE A 184 18.75 10.49 16.97
C PHE A 184 20.19 10.55 17.48
N LEU A 185 21.10 9.74 16.93
CA LEU A 185 22.50 9.74 17.35
C LEU A 185 23.19 11.08 17.08
N LEU A 186 23.03 11.64 15.88
CA LEU A 186 23.70 12.89 15.50
C LEU A 186 23.19 14.08 16.33
N LEU A 187 21.87 14.17 16.54
CA LEU A 187 21.29 15.22 17.37
C LEU A 187 21.62 15.03 18.84
N GLY A 188 21.69 13.79 19.33
CA GLY A 188 22.15 13.50 20.69
C GLY A 188 23.60 13.93 20.92
N ILE A 189 24.49 13.65 19.96
CA ILE A 189 25.89 14.11 20.02
C ILE A 189 25.96 15.64 19.99
N ALA A 190 25.20 16.29 19.11
CA ALA A 190 25.17 17.74 19.00
C ALA A 190 24.64 18.42 20.27
N ALA A 191 23.59 17.86 20.88
CA ALA A 191 23.05 18.32 22.15
C ALA A 191 24.08 18.22 23.29
N LEU A 192 24.85 17.12 23.35
CA LEU A 192 25.92 16.96 24.34
C LEU A 192 27.14 17.87 24.11
N ALA A 193 27.31 18.41 22.91
CA ALA A 193 28.43 19.26 22.54
C ALA A 193 28.17 20.77 22.74
N ASN A 194 26.91 21.15 22.96
CA ASN A 194 26.50 22.51 23.36
C ASN A 194 26.49 22.66 24.88
#